data_AF-A0A926JDA1-F1
#
_entry.id   AF-A0A926JDA1-F1
#
_cell.length_a   1.000
_cell.length_b   1.000
_cell.length_c   1.000
_cell.angle_alpha   90.00
_cell.angle_beta   90.00
_cell.angle_gamma   90.00
#
_symmetry.space_group_name_H-M   'P 1'
#
loop_
_entity.id
_entity.type
_entity.pdbx_description
1 polymer ?
#
loop_
_entity_poly.entity_id
_entity_poly.type
_entity_poly.pdbx_seq_one_letter_code
_entity_poly.pdbx_strand_id
1 'polypeptide(L)'
;MVDRHHPGKAPMALLQLLAGGGIMTVREIEAQLDLTRRQISDAAACLSRRDYLHWLGAGRYQLNGDGLAAAARGEVIKSGPRGGHNRIRDVRNTLRERVWRSMRLRKSFTVPDLISDAATDQDRRPQDNIYRYLRVLKAAGYVAELPRRAAGAAITSNGYKRWMLIRDTGPLAPSVRENVAAIHDFNIGEDVPCSRN
;
A
#
# COMPACT_ATOMS: atom_id res chain seq x y z
N MET A 1 -4.01 -15.94 -26.18
CA MET A 1 -3.15 -14.93 -25.51
C MET A 1 -3.61 -14.81 -24.06
N VAL A 2 -2.75 -15.14 -23.10
CA VAL A 2 -3.10 -15.10 -21.67
C VAL A 2 -3.06 -13.64 -21.22
N ASP A 3 -4.16 -13.13 -20.69
CA ASP A 3 -4.17 -11.79 -20.09
C ASP A 3 -3.28 -11.79 -18.84
N ARG A 4 -2.09 -11.21 -19.00
CA ARG A 4 -1.00 -11.11 -18.03
C ARG A 4 -1.39 -10.41 -16.72
N HIS A 5 -2.46 -9.61 -16.72
CA HIS A 5 -2.81 -8.75 -15.59
C HIS A 5 -3.84 -9.38 -14.64
N HIS A 6 -4.42 -10.53 -15.00
CA HIS A 6 -5.40 -11.22 -14.18
C HIS A 6 -4.76 -12.37 -13.36
N PRO A 7 -4.64 -12.25 -12.02
CA PRO A 7 -3.82 -13.15 -11.20
C PRO A 7 -4.27 -14.63 -11.21
N GLY A 8 -5.55 -14.91 -11.49
CA GLY A 8 -6.06 -16.28 -11.64
C GLY A 8 -5.78 -16.92 -13.01
N LYS A 9 -5.50 -16.13 -14.06
CA LYS A 9 -5.35 -16.64 -15.43
C LYS A 9 -4.00 -17.33 -15.67
N ALA A 10 -2.93 -16.85 -15.03
CA ALA A 10 -1.60 -17.44 -15.18
C ALA A 10 -1.49 -18.87 -14.58
N PRO A 11 -1.94 -19.15 -13.33
CA PRO A 11 -1.99 -20.52 -12.81
C PRO A 11 -2.88 -21.44 -13.64
N MET A 12 -4.00 -20.94 -14.14
CA MET A 12 -4.93 -21.73 -14.96
C MET A 12 -4.31 -22.09 -16.32
N ALA A 13 -3.67 -21.14 -16.99
CA ALA A 13 -2.96 -21.40 -18.25
C ALA A 13 -1.81 -22.39 -18.05
N LEU A 14 -1.08 -22.29 -16.94
CA LEU A 14 -0.02 -23.23 -16.61
C LEU A 14 -0.57 -24.65 -16.33
N LEU A 15 -1.67 -24.76 -15.59
CA LEU A 15 -2.34 -26.04 -15.33
C LEU A 15 -2.78 -26.72 -16.64
N GLN A 16 -3.39 -25.96 -17.54
CA GLN A 16 -3.85 -26.49 -18.83
C GLN A 16 -2.70 -26.84 -19.77
N LEU A 17 -1.61 -26.07 -19.77
CA LEU A 17 -0.41 -26.39 -20.55
C LEU A 17 0.22 -27.71 -20.11
N LEU A 18 0.33 -27.94 -18.80
CA LEU A 18 0.94 -29.14 -18.23
C LEU A 18 0.00 -30.37 -18.24
N ALA A 19 -1.23 -30.24 -18.75
CA ALA A 19 -2.22 -31.32 -18.78
C ALA A 19 -1.75 -32.55 -19.56
N GLY A 20 -0.78 -32.39 -20.47
CA GLY A 20 -0.13 -33.50 -21.19
C GLY A 20 0.77 -34.40 -20.33
N GLY A 21 0.99 -34.06 -19.05
CA GLY A 21 1.73 -34.90 -18.09
C GLY A 21 3.26 -34.91 -18.24
N GLY A 22 3.78 -34.26 -19.27
CA GLY A 22 5.22 -34.10 -19.48
C GLY A 22 5.87 -33.13 -18.50
N ILE A 23 7.18 -33.29 -18.28
CA ILE A 23 8.00 -32.32 -17.57
C ILE A 23 8.27 -31.15 -18.51
N MET A 24 8.02 -29.92 -18.06
CA MET A 24 8.35 -28.71 -18.82
C MET A 24 9.27 -27.79 -18.04
N THR A 25 10.22 -27.19 -18.74
CA THR A 25 11.12 -26.15 -18.23
C THR A 25 10.50 -24.77 -18.33
N VAL A 26 10.99 -23.80 -17.54
CA VAL A 26 10.55 -22.40 -17.64
C VAL A 26 10.65 -21.87 -19.08
N ARG A 27 11.72 -22.20 -19.81
CA ARG A 27 11.93 -21.71 -21.19
C ARG A 27 10.87 -22.24 -22.16
N GLU A 28 10.49 -23.52 -22.04
CA GLU A 28 9.45 -24.12 -22.86
C GLU A 28 8.07 -23.52 -22.55
N ILE A 29 7.81 -23.22 -21.28
CA ILE A 29 6.59 -22.55 -20.85
C ILE A 29 6.54 -21.11 -21.36
N GLU A 30 7.65 -20.36 -21.28
CA GLU A 30 7.78 -18.99 -21.84
C GLU A 30 7.54 -18.97 -23.36
N ALA A 31 7.93 -20.02 -24.09
CA ALA A 31 7.73 -20.10 -25.52
C ALA A 31 6.25 -20.33 -25.91
N GLN A 32 5.46 -20.94 -25.03
CA GLN A 32 4.06 -21.30 -25.30
C GLN A 32 3.05 -20.37 -24.64
N LEU A 33 3.40 -19.81 -23.48
CA LEU A 33 2.57 -18.87 -22.75
C LEU A 33 3.22 -17.50 -22.77
N ASP A 34 2.41 -16.49 -23.05
CA ASP A 34 2.79 -15.09 -23.01
C ASP A 34 2.92 -14.61 -21.54
N LEU A 35 3.83 -15.21 -20.76
CA LEU A 35 4.05 -14.96 -19.34
C LEU A 35 5.54 -14.72 -19.05
N THR A 36 5.82 -13.83 -18.09
CA THR A 36 7.18 -13.62 -17.59
C THR A 36 7.63 -14.76 -16.67
N ARG A 37 8.95 -15.00 -16.53
CA ARG A 37 9.49 -15.97 -15.54
C ARG A 37 8.92 -15.81 -14.14
N ARG A 38 8.74 -14.56 -13.69
CA ARG A 38 8.16 -14.27 -12.38
C ARG A 38 6.71 -14.78 -12.30
N GLN A 39 5.90 -14.49 -13.32
CA GLN A 39 4.51 -14.98 -13.38
C GLN A 39 4.43 -16.50 -13.45
N ILE A 40 5.34 -17.15 -14.18
CA ILE A 40 5.43 -18.62 -14.24
C ILE A 40 5.78 -19.18 -12.85
N SER A 41 6.77 -18.59 -12.16
CA SER A 41 7.15 -18.99 -10.81
C SER A 41 6.00 -18.80 -9.81
N ASP A 42 5.30 -17.66 -9.86
CA ASP A 42 4.15 -17.37 -8.99
C ASP A 42 2.98 -18.33 -9.28
N ALA A 43 2.76 -18.67 -10.55
CA ALA A 43 1.78 -19.66 -11.00
C ALA A 43 2.12 -21.07 -10.51
N ALA A 44 3.38 -21.50 -10.65
CA ALA A 44 3.84 -22.79 -10.15
C ALA A 44 3.75 -22.87 -8.61
N ALA A 45 4.10 -21.80 -7.90
CA ALA A 45 3.91 -21.72 -6.45
C ALA A 45 2.42 -21.77 -6.05
N CYS A 46 1.51 -21.30 -6.90
CA CYS A 46 0.07 -21.45 -6.70
C CYS A 46 -0.39 -22.91 -6.85
N LEU A 47 0.09 -23.61 -7.89
CA LEU A 47 -0.22 -25.02 -8.12
C LEU A 47 0.42 -25.94 -7.07
N SER A 48 1.64 -25.64 -6.64
CA SER A 48 2.32 -26.40 -5.57
C SER A 48 1.61 -26.27 -4.23
N ARG A 49 1.09 -25.08 -3.85
CA ARG A 49 0.26 -24.92 -2.64
C ARG A 49 -1.08 -25.63 -2.68
N ARG A 50 -1.48 -26.13 -3.85
CA ARG A 50 -2.68 -26.94 -4.08
C ARG A 50 -2.36 -28.42 -4.22
N ASP A 51 -1.10 -28.81 -4.00
CA ASP A 51 -0.60 -30.17 -4.18
C ASP A 51 -0.81 -30.70 -5.62
N TYR A 52 -0.72 -29.85 -6.63
CA TYR A 52 -0.90 -30.25 -8.05
C TYR A 52 0.41 -30.51 -8.79
N LEU A 53 1.57 -30.22 -8.20
CA LEU A 53 2.89 -30.37 -8.85
C LEU A 53 3.77 -31.39 -8.16
N HIS A 54 4.58 -32.10 -8.94
CA HIS A 54 5.74 -32.82 -8.42
C HIS A 54 6.89 -31.84 -8.09
N TRP A 55 7.64 -32.14 -7.02
CA TRP A 55 8.88 -31.47 -6.73
C TRP A 55 10.01 -32.04 -7.60
N LEU A 56 10.44 -31.30 -8.62
CA LEU A 56 11.46 -31.72 -9.61
C LEU A 56 12.72 -30.84 -9.62
N GLY A 57 12.89 -30.01 -8.59
CA GLY A 57 13.94 -29.00 -8.55
C GLY A 57 13.57 -27.68 -9.26
N ALA A 58 14.47 -26.71 -9.24
CA ALA A 58 14.19 -25.36 -9.70
C ALA A 58 13.90 -25.31 -11.21
N GLY A 59 12.78 -24.67 -11.58
CA GLY A 59 12.46 -24.32 -12.96
C GLY A 59 12.01 -25.47 -13.86
N ARG A 60 11.64 -26.62 -13.28
CA ARG A 60 11.01 -27.74 -13.98
C ARG A 60 9.68 -28.08 -13.29
N TYR A 61 8.63 -28.19 -14.08
CA TYR A 61 7.28 -28.39 -13.56
C TYR A 61 6.61 -29.57 -14.26
N GLN A 62 5.91 -30.39 -13.47
CA GLN A 62 5.09 -31.50 -13.93
C GLN A 62 3.91 -31.63 -12.98
N LEU A 63 2.72 -31.88 -13.52
CA LEU A 63 1.55 -32.17 -12.70
C LEU A 63 1.66 -33.57 -12.09
N ASN A 64 1.17 -33.73 -10.86
CA ASN A 64 0.94 -35.05 -10.28
C ASN A 64 -0.48 -35.55 -10.66
N GLY A 65 -0.88 -36.70 -10.11
CA GLY A 65 -2.20 -37.29 -10.37
C GLY A 65 -3.37 -36.34 -10.09
N ASP A 66 -3.33 -35.61 -8.96
CA ASP A 66 -4.37 -34.65 -8.58
C ASP A 66 -4.41 -33.43 -9.51
N GLY A 67 -3.22 -32.95 -9.92
CA GLY A 67 -3.08 -31.87 -10.90
C GLY A 67 -3.59 -32.26 -12.28
N LEU A 68 -3.32 -33.49 -12.74
CA LEU A 68 -3.85 -33.99 -14.01
C LEU A 68 -5.38 -34.12 -13.96
N ALA A 69 -5.91 -34.67 -12.88
CA ALA A 69 -7.36 -34.72 -12.65
C ALA A 69 -7.96 -33.30 -12.58
N ALA A 70 -7.22 -32.32 -12.04
CA ALA A 70 -7.61 -30.91 -11.98
C ALA A 70 -7.68 -30.25 -13.35
N ALA A 71 -6.69 -30.52 -14.19
CA ALA A 71 -6.69 -30.06 -15.57
C ALA A 71 -7.86 -30.67 -16.35
N ALA A 72 -8.09 -31.98 -16.21
CA ALA A 72 -9.15 -32.72 -16.92
C ALA A 72 -10.56 -32.24 -16.56
N ARG A 73 -10.83 -31.92 -15.28
CA ARG A 73 -12.11 -31.34 -14.85
C ARG A 73 -12.30 -29.86 -15.22
N GLY A 74 -11.30 -29.24 -15.86
CA GLY A 74 -11.33 -27.83 -16.21
C GLY A 74 -11.34 -26.91 -14.98
N GLU A 75 -10.58 -27.26 -13.92
CA GLU A 75 -10.63 -26.52 -12.67
C GLU A 75 -10.31 -25.03 -12.85
N VAL A 76 -11.23 -24.18 -12.37
CA VAL A 76 -11.07 -22.74 -12.42
C VAL A 76 -10.31 -22.26 -11.19
N ILE A 77 -9.01 -22.00 -11.36
CA ILE A 77 -8.18 -21.38 -10.32
C ILE A 77 -8.53 -19.90 -10.23
N LYS A 78 -9.41 -19.56 -9.29
CA LYS A 78 -9.66 -18.17 -8.91
C LYS A 78 -8.47 -17.64 -8.12
N SER A 79 -8.08 -16.38 -8.36
CA SER A 79 -7.19 -15.69 -7.43
C SER A 79 -7.86 -15.74 -6.06
N GLY A 80 -7.15 -16.25 -5.06
CA GLY A 80 -7.63 -16.20 -3.68
C GLY A 80 -8.05 -14.77 -3.33
N PRO A 81 -8.97 -14.58 -2.36
CA PRO A 81 -9.37 -13.24 -1.94
C PRO A 81 -8.09 -12.43 -1.69
N ARG A 82 -7.91 -11.34 -2.44
CA ARG A 82 -6.86 -10.37 -2.10
C ARG A 82 -7.17 -9.99 -0.65
N GLY A 83 -6.31 -10.43 0.27
CA GLY A 83 -6.50 -10.20 1.71
C GLY A 83 -6.91 -8.75 1.90
N GLY A 84 -7.98 -8.52 2.68
CA GLY A 84 -8.74 -7.28 2.64
C GLY A 84 -7.83 -6.07 2.52
N HIS A 85 -8.05 -5.26 1.49
CA HIS A 85 -7.37 -3.97 1.26
C HIS A 85 -7.58 -2.96 2.41
N ASN A 86 -8.19 -3.41 3.51
CA ASN A 86 -8.64 -2.66 4.66
C ASN A 86 -7.68 -2.73 5.85
N ARG A 87 -6.63 -3.57 5.82
CA ARG A 87 -5.62 -3.57 6.88
C ARG A 87 -4.70 -2.35 6.69
N ILE A 88 -4.95 -1.31 7.48
CA ILE A 88 -4.13 -0.10 7.50
C ILE A 88 -2.77 -0.49 8.06
N ARG A 89 -1.71 -0.26 7.28
CA ARG A 89 -0.34 -0.48 7.73
C ARG A 89 0.15 0.76 8.44
N ASP A 90 0.68 0.58 9.64
CA ASP A 90 1.53 1.57 10.30
C ASP A 90 2.88 1.58 9.57
N VAL A 91 3.11 2.59 8.72
CA VAL A 91 4.35 2.73 7.94
C VAL A 91 5.27 3.70 8.65
N ARG A 92 6.38 3.17 9.14
CA ARG A 92 7.39 3.91 9.90
C ARG A 92 8.23 4.83 9.01
N ASN A 93 8.74 5.89 9.64
CA ASN A 93 9.63 6.89 9.08
C ASN A 93 9.07 7.61 7.84
N THR A 94 7.75 7.88 7.85
CA THR A 94 7.13 8.72 6.82
C THR A 94 7.25 10.20 7.19
N LEU A 95 7.15 11.09 6.20
CA LEU A 95 7.08 12.54 6.45
C LEU A 95 5.98 12.88 7.46
N ARG A 96 4.81 12.26 7.36
CA ARG A 96 3.66 12.53 8.25
C ARG A 96 3.95 12.12 9.70
N GLU A 97 4.67 11.03 9.93
CA GLU A 97 5.12 10.66 11.27
C GLU A 97 6.10 11.67 11.87
N ARG A 98 7.10 12.08 11.10
CA ARG A 98 8.07 13.08 11.56
C ARG A 98 7.40 14.43 11.83
N VAL A 99 6.47 14.82 10.97
CA VAL A 99 5.64 16.01 11.12
C VAL A 99 4.76 15.91 12.37
N TRP A 100 4.09 14.79 12.62
CA TRP A 100 3.31 14.56 13.83
C TRP A 100 4.16 14.70 15.10
N ARG A 101 5.36 14.10 15.10
CA ARG A 101 6.33 14.26 16.20
C ARG A 101 6.70 15.73 16.42
N SER A 102 7.00 16.48 15.35
CA SER A 102 7.28 17.92 15.43
C SER A 102 6.11 18.71 16.01
N MET A 103 4.87 18.45 15.58
CA MET A 103 3.65 19.07 16.12
C MET A 103 3.51 18.83 17.63
N ARG A 104 3.75 17.59 18.08
CA ARG A 104 3.67 17.23 19.50
C ARG A 104 4.71 17.93 20.35
N LEU A 105 5.91 18.18 19.81
CA LEU A 105 6.98 18.91 20.49
C LEU A 105 6.69 20.42 20.54
N ARG A 106 6.27 21.01 19.42
CA ARG A 106 6.07 22.46 19.30
C ARG A 106 4.77 22.96 19.91
N LYS A 107 3.69 22.17 19.86
CA LYS A 107 2.29 22.51 20.21
C LYS A 107 1.66 23.65 19.40
N SER A 108 2.41 24.69 19.05
CA SER A 108 2.04 25.76 18.12
C SER A 108 3.13 25.90 17.05
N PHE A 109 2.76 25.94 15.78
CA PHE A 109 3.71 25.83 14.66
C PHE A 109 3.18 26.44 13.37
N THR A 110 4.08 26.65 12.40
CA THR A 110 3.77 27.00 11.02
C THR A 110 4.22 25.88 10.07
N VAL A 111 3.82 25.93 8.79
CA VAL A 111 4.29 24.92 7.82
C VAL A 111 5.81 24.96 7.60
N PRO A 112 6.47 26.14 7.48
CA PRO A 112 7.93 26.21 7.44
C PRO A 112 8.62 25.55 8.65
N ASP A 113 8.08 25.73 9.86
CA ASP A 113 8.59 25.06 11.06
C ASP A 113 8.58 23.53 10.90
N LEU A 114 7.46 22.99 10.44
CA LEU A 114 7.28 21.55 10.24
C LEU A 114 8.19 21.00 9.13
N ILE A 115 8.39 21.77 8.06
CA ILE A 115 9.33 21.40 6.99
C ILE A 115 10.75 21.34 7.56
N SER A 116 11.16 22.36 8.32
CA SER A 116 12.50 22.43 8.91
C SER A 116 12.79 21.27 9.86
N ASP A 117 11.79 20.81 10.62
CA ASP A 117 11.97 19.73 11.60
C ASP A 117 11.92 18.33 10.99
N ALA A 118 11.14 18.15 9.93
CA ALA A 118 10.69 16.82 9.50
C ALA A 118 11.04 16.46 8.05
N ALA A 119 11.27 17.42 7.17
CA ALA A 119 11.57 17.12 5.77
C ALA A 119 13.01 16.61 5.61
N THR A 120 13.18 15.69 4.67
CA THR A 120 14.46 15.11 4.25
C THR A 120 14.55 15.20 2.73
N ASP A 121 15.76 15.04 2.17
CA ASP A 121 15.98 15.10 0.72
C ASP A 121 15.21 14.03 -0.08
N GLN A 122 14.73 12.98 0.60
CA GLN A 122 13.94 11.90 -0.01
C GLN A 122 12.44 12.27 -0.12
N ASP A 123 11.98 13.30 0.58
CA ASP A 123 10.57 13.67 0.62
C ASP A 123 10.20 14.51 -0.61
N ARG A 124 9.29 13.99 -1.44
CA ARG A 124 8.79 14.72 -2.61
C ARG A 124 7.70 15.72 -2.20
N ARG A 125 7.90 17.00 -2.54
CA ARG A 125 6.95 18.11 -2.31
C ARG A 125 6.46 18.15 -0.85
N PRO A 126 7.35 18.32 0.14
CA PRO A 126 7.00 18.21 1.55
C PRO A 126 5.94 19.24 1.97
N GLN A 127 6.01 20.46 1.43
CA GLN A 127 5.05 21.52 1.71
C GLN A 127 3.61 21.12 1.35
N ASP A 128 3.37 20.64 0.13
CA ASP A 128 2.03 20.23 -0.33
C ASP A 128 1.49 19.05 0.50
N ASN A 129 2.35 18.11 0.85
CA ASN A 129 1.99 16.96 1.68
C ASN A 129 1.57 17.40 3.08
N ILE A 130 2.34 18.29 3.71
CA ILE A 130 2.04 18.84 5.04
C ILE A 130 0.72 19.62 5.02
N TYR A 131 0.50 20.49 4.02
CA TYR A 131 -0.78 21.20 3.90
C TYR A 131 -1.98 20.26 3.75
N ARG A 132 -1.85 19.23 2.91
CA ARG A 132 -2.92 18.22 2.75
C ARG A 132 -3.18 17.50 4.07
N TYR A 133 -2.12 17.12 4.78
CA TYR A 133 -2.23 16.41 6.05
C TYR A 133 -2.89 17.27 7.12
N LEU A 134 -2.45 18.52 7.29
CA LEU A 134 -3.05 19.50 8.19
C LEU A 134 -4.54 19.73 7.93
N ARG A 135 -4.94 19.79 6.66
CA ARG A 135 -6.35 19.95 6.28
C ARG A 135 -7.21 18.79 6.80
N VAL A 136 -6.74 17.55 6.65
CA VAL A 136 -7.47 16.37 7.13
C VAL A 136 -7.46 16.35 8.67
N LEU A 137 -6.32 16.60 9.30
CA LEU A 137 -6.23 16.67 10.78
C LEU A 137 -7.14 17.74 11.36
N LYS A 138 -7.28 18.90 10.70
CA LYS A 138 -8.21 19.96 11.10
C LYS A 138 -9.67 19.49 11.00
N ALA A 139 -10.01 18.84 9.90
CA ALA A 139 -11.35 18.27 9.69
C ALA A 139 -11.70 17.17 10.70
N ALA A 140 -10.70 16.47 11.25
CA ALA A 140 -10.88 15.46 12.29
C ALA A 140 -10.66 16.01 13.72
N GLY A 141 -10.46 17.32 13.89
CA GLY A 141 -10.33 17.98 15.20
C GLY A 141 -8.98 17.80 15.91
N TYR A 142 -7.94 17.31 15.24
CA TYR A 142 -6.61 17.14 15.84
C TYR A 142 -5.83 18.45 15.93
N VAL A 143 -6.02 19.34 14.95
CA VAL A 143 -5.34 20.64 14.89
C VAL A 143 -6.33 21.76 14.60
N ALA A 144 -6.00 22.96 15.04
CA ALA A 144 -6.75 24.18 14.71
C ALA A 144 -5.85 25.19 13.99
N GLU A 145 -6.43 25.91 13.04
CA GLU A 145 -5.81 27.10 12.44
C GLU A 145 -6.12 28.30 13.34
N LEU A 146 -5.09 29.03 13.76
CA LEU A 146 -5.24 30.21 14.59
C LEU A 146 -5.52 31.46 13.72
N PRO A 147 -6.28 32.43 14.24
CA PRO A 147 -6.69 33.61 13.47
C PRO A 147 -5.52 34.54 13.12
N ARG A 148 -4.48 34.57 13.97
CA ARG A 148 -3.29 35.41 13.74
C ARG A 148 -2.22 34.63 12.97
N ARG A 149 -1.72 35.26 11.91
CA ARG A 149 -0.58 34.75 11.13
C ARG A 149 0.75 35.07 11.81
N ALA A 150 1.74 34.22 11.57
CA ALA A 150 3.14 34.52 11.87
C ALA A 150 3.71 35.43 10.76
N ALA A 151 4.67 36.28 11.11
CA ALA A 151 5.37 37.11 10.14
C ALA A 151 6.07 36.23 9.10
N GLY A 152 6.06 36.68 7.85
CA GLY A 152 6.76 36.02 6.75
C GLY A 152 8.22 36.44 6.68
N ALA A 153 9.03 35.70 5.93
CA ALA A 153 10.45 36.03 5.75
C ALA A 153 10.68 37.31 4.91
N ALA A 154 9.74 37.68 4.05
CA ALA A 154 9.80 38.91 3.26
C ALA A 154 8.85 39.98 3.81
N ILE A 155 9.25 41.25 3.71
CA ILE A 155 8.46 42.41 4.16
C ILE A 155 7.08 42.46 3.47
N THR A 156 7.00 42.04 2.21
CA THR A 156 5.77 42.00 1.41
C THR A 156 4.98 40.70 1.58
N SER A 157 5.42 39.79 2.44
CA SER A 157 4.77 38.49 2.62
C SER A 157 3.47 38.62 3.40
N ASN A 158 2.45 37.88 2.95
CA ASN A 158 1.18 37.69 3.69
C ASN A 158 1.35 36.85 4.99
N GLY A 159 2.59 36.52 5.38
CA GLY A 159 2.91 35.71 6.54
C GLY A 159 2.49 34.25 6.40
N TYR A 160 2.69 33.48 7.47
CA TYR A 160 2.35 32.06 7.53
C TYR A 160 1.14 31.80 8.42
N LYS A 161 0.28 30.89 7.99
CA LYS A 161 -0.80 30.37 8.85
C LYS A 161 -0.17 29.73 10.09
N ARG A 162 -0.69 30.10 11.27
CA ARG A 162 -0.31 29.49 12.53
C ARG A 162 -1.30 28.39 12.88
N TRP A 163 -0.79 27.28 13.35
CA TRP A 163 -1.54 26.09 13.73
C TRP A 163 -1.26 25.74 15.18
N MET A 164 -2.22 25.09 15.82
CA MET A 164 -2.07 24.55 17.16
C MET A 164 -2.53 23.08 17.18
N LEU A 165 -1.79 22.24 17.89
CA LEU A 165 -2.20 20.88 18.19
C LEU A 165 -3.26 20.92 19.30
N ILE A 166 -4.46 20.43 19.00
CA ILE A 166 -5.61 20.41 19.91
C ILE A 166 -5.75 19.05 20.59
N ARG A 167 -5.57 17.97 19.83
CA ARG A 167 -5.70 16.60 20.33
C ARG A 167 -4.38 15.86 20.12
N ASP A 168 -3.71 15.52 21.21
CA ASP A 168 -2.51 14.67 21.22
C ASP A 168 -2.89 13.29 21.77
N THR A 169 -3.06 12.32 20.88
CA THR A 169 -3.48 10.95 21.24
C THR A 169 -2.32 9.99 21.46
N GLY A 170 -1.08 10.41 21.18
CA GLY A 170 0.10 9.57 21.39
C GLY A 170 1.17 9.68 20.29
N PRO A 171 2.22 8.85 20.37
CA PRO A 171 3.38 8.94 19.49
C PRO A 171 3.13 8.50 18.04
N LEU A 172 2.14 7.63 17.79
CA LEU A 172 1.84 7.15 16.44
C LEU A 172 1.06 8.22 15.68
N ALA A 173 1.44 8.46 14.42
CA ALA A 173 0.77 9.48 13.62
C ALA A 173 -0.58 9.00 13.11
N PRO A 174 -1.65 9.81 13.23
CA PRO A 174 -2.94 9.47 12.65
C PRO A 174 -2.84 9.31 11.13
N SER A 175 -3.37 8.21 10.59
CA SER A 175 -3.28 7.84 9.17
C SER A 175 -4.53 8.20 8.40
N VAL A 176 -4.36 8.91 7.28
CA VAL A 176 -5.47 9.39 6.46
C VAL A 176 -6.06 8.25 5.64
N ARG A 177 -7.37 8.02 5.77
CA ARG A 177 -8.16 7.10 4.96
C ARG A 177 -8.97 7.88 3.93
N GLU A 178 -8.38 8.13 2.76
CA GLU A 178 -9.01 8.96 1.71
C GLU A 178 -10.34 8.40 1.22
N ASN A 179 -10.47 7.07 1.09
CA ASN A 179 -11.67 6.41 0.57
C ASN A 179 -12.91 6.56 1.46
N VAL A 180 -12.73 6.75 2.77
CA VAL A 180 -13.83 6.83 3.76
C VAL A 180 -13.89 8.19 4.46
N ALA A 181 -13.12 9.16 3.98
CA ALA A 181 -13.02 10.50 4.56
C ALA A 181 -12.82 10.48 6.09
N ALA A 182 -11.93 9.62 6.57
CA ALA A 182 -11.64 9.44 7.99
C ALA A 182 -10.13 9.42 8.25
N ILE A 183 -9.74 9.58 9.51
CA ILE A 183 -8.39 9.34 9.99
C ILE A 183 -8.43 8.15 10.94
N HIS A 184 -7.59 7.16 10.68
CA HIS A 184 -7.35 6.11 11.65
C HIS A 184 -6.29 6.55 12.65
N ASP A 185 -6.64 6.54 13.93
CA ASP A 185 -5.70 6.82 15.01
C ASP A 185 -5.20 5.53 15.62
N PHE A 186 -3.93 5.21 15.36
CA PHE A 186 -3.31 3.98 15.85
C PHE A 186 -3.08 3.97 17.37
N ASN A 187 -3.12 5.12 18.05
CA ASN A 187 -2.91 5.15 19.50
C ASN A 187 -4.17 4.72 20.26
N ILE A 188 -5.37 5.06 19.74
CA ILE A 188 -6.66 4.68 20.34
C ILE A 188 -7.35 3.53 19.59
N GLY A 189 -6.91 3.21 18.38
CA GLY A 189 -7.46 2.11 17.56
C GLY A 189 -8.78 2.45 16.85
N GLU A 190 -9.12 3.73 16.72
CA GLU A 190 -10.41 4.19 16.21
C GLU A 190 -10.28 5.01 14.92
N ASP A 191 -11.34 5.00 14.10
CA ASP A 191 -11.47 5.88 12.94
C ASP A 191 -12.25 7.15 13.33
N VAL A 192 -11.60 8.30 13.21
CA VAL A 192 -12.19 9.61 13.44
C VAL A 192 -12.67 10.19 12.11
N PRO A 193 -13.98 10.46 11.93
CA PRO A 193 -14.50 11.03 10.68
C PRO A 193 -13.99 12.45 10.46
N CYS A 194 -13.72 12.81 9.21
CA CYS A 194 -13.39 14.19 8.84
C CYS A 194 -14.69 14.94 8.59
N SER A 195 -15.05 15.90 9.46
CA SER A 195 -16.17 16.79 9.17
C SER A 195 -15.84 17.65 7.95
N ARG A 196 -16.69 17.61 6.91
CA ARG A 196 -16.62 18.56 5.80
C ARG A 196 -16.91 19.97 6.36
N ASN A 197 -15.86 20.73 6.61
CA ASN A 197 -15.92 22.18 6.79
C ASN A 197 -15.69 22.89 5.45
#